data_AF-A0A6B3I424-F1
#
_entry.id   AF-A0A6B3I424-F1
#
_cell.length_a   1.000
_cell.length_b   1.000
_cell.length_c   1.000
_cell.angle_alpha   90.00
_cell.angle_beta   90.00
_cell.angle_gamma   90.00
#
_symmetry.space_group_name_H-M   'P 1'
#
loop_
_entity.id
_entity.type
_entity.pdbx_description
1 polymer ?
#
loop_
_entity_poly.entity_id
_entity_poly.type
_entity_poly.pdbx_seq_one_letter_code
_entity_poly.pdbx_strand_id
1 'polypeptide(L)'
;MAAATDPLPDLLIAIPAVILLCKVGARLVRGAGQPPVVGEIAVGLLLGPSFLGWLWPGAQAWLFPPSSLPYLGLLGNLGLLIFMFLVGHEIQLGSLKA
;
A
#
# COMPACT_ATOMS: atom_id res chain seq x y z
N MET A 1 -12.85 16.33 25.83
CA MET A 1 -13.79 16.32 24.68
C MET A 1 -12.98 16.71 23.44
N ALA A 2 -12.12 15.79 22.97
CA ALA A 2 -11.32 16.04 21.77
C ALA A 2 -12.26 15.87 20.57
N ALA A 3 -12.35 16.88 19.70
CA ALA A 3 -13.08 16.78 18.46
C ALA A 3 -12.64 15.49 17.76
N ALA A 4 -13.59 14.60 17.46
CA ALA A 4 -13.34 13.49 16.57
C ALA A 4 -12.99 14.09 15.22
N THR A 5 -11.70 14.23 14.93
CA THR A 5 -11.24 14.64 13.61
C THR A 5 -11.71 13.56 12.66
N ASP A 6 -12.60 13.90 11.73
CA ASP A 6 -13.12 12.94 10.78
C ASP A 6 -11.94 12.26 10.06
N PRO A 7 -11.80 10.92 10.11
CA PRO A 7 -10.67 10.21 9.48
C PRO A 7 -10.77 10.19 7.96
N LEU A 8 -11.92 10.62 7.41
CA LEU A 8 -12.24 10.63 5.99
C LEU A 8 -11.32 11.58 5.19
N PRO A 9 -11.13 12.86 5.58
CA PRO A 9 -10.15 13.75 4.94
C PRO A 9 -8.75 13.14 4.84
N ASP A 10 -8.25 12.58 5.95
CA ASP A 10 -6.91 11.98 6.01
C ASP A 10 -6.80 10.81 5.03
N LEU A 11 -7.83 9.96 4.97
CA LEU A 11 -7.87 8.81 4.06
C LEU A 11 -7.98 9.22 2.58
N LEU A 12 -8.79 10.25 2.28
CA LEU A 12 -8.96 10.80 0.94
C LEU A 12 -7.66 11.39 0.38
N ILE A 13 -6.74 11.83 1.24
CA ILE A 13 -5.42 12.32 0.85
C ILE A 13 -4.40 11.18 0.82
N ALA A 14 -4.40 10.31 1.83
CA ALA A 14 -3.42 9.24 1.98
C ALA A 14 -3.53 8.18 0.86
N ILE A 15 -4.75 7.73 0.51
CA ILE A 15 -4.93 6.68 -0.51
C ILE A 15 -4.36 7.11 -1.87
N PRO A 16 -4.74 8.26 -2.46
CA PRO A 16 -4.16 8.70 -3.72
C PRO A 16 -2.66 8.92 -3.63
N ALA A 17 -2.15 9.46 -2.52
CA ALA A 17 -0.72 9.67 -2.32
C ALA A 17 0.06 8.35 -2.40
N VAL A 18 -0.40 7.31 -1.67
CA VAL A 18 0.22 5.97 -1.71
C VAL A 18 0.14 5.38 -3.11
N ILE A 19 -1.03 5.40 -3.75
CA ILE A 19 -1.21 4.86 -5.11
C ILE A 19 -0.28 5.56 -6.11
N LEU A 20 -0.16 6.88 -6.00
CA LEU A 20 0.68 7.67 -6.90
C LEU A 20 2.16 7.36 -6.70
N LEU A 21 2.63 7.25 -5.45
CA LEU A 21 4.00 6.85 -5.14
C LEU A 21 4.29 5.42 -5.61
N CYS A 22 3.39 4.46 -5.36
CA CYS A 22 3.54 3.09 -5.85
C CYS A 22 3.62 3.03 -7.38
N LYS A 23 2.80 3.82 -8.09
CA LYS A 23 2.87 3.91 -9.57
C LYS A 23 4.19 4.51 -10.06
N VAL A 24 4.74 5.49 -9.34
CA VAL A 24 6.07 6.04 -9.66
C VAL A 24 7.13 4.96 -9.47
N GLY A 25 7.12 4.25 -8.33
CA GLY A 25 8.02 3.13 -8.07
C GLY A 25 7.95 2.05 -9.14
N ALA A 26 6.74 1.61 -9.50
CA ALA A 26 6.49 0.62 -10.55
C ALA A 26 7.05 1.06 -11.92
N ARG A 27 6.94 2.35 -12.26
CA ARG A 27 7.51 2.90 -13.50
C ARG A 27 9.03 2.93 -13.49
N LEU A 28 9.64 3.28 -12.37
CA LEU A 28 11.10 3.32 -12.22
C LEU A 28 11.71 1.93 -12.39
N VAL A 29 11.15 0.91 -11.72
CA VAL A 29 11.69 -0.46 -11.79
C VAL A 29 11.39 -1.15 -13.12
N ARG A 30 10.31 -0.76 -13.81
CA ARG A 30 10.01 -1.22 -15.18
C ARG A 30 11.14 -0.87 -16.15
N GLY A 31 11.76 0.30 -15.99
CA GLY A 31 12.93 0.68 -16.79
C GLY A 31 14.15 -0.25 -16.58
N ALA A 32 14.21 -0.93 -15.44
CA ALA A 32 15.25 -1.90 -15.10
C ALA A 32 14.87 -3.36 -15.44
N GLY A 33 13.76 -3.60 -16.14
CA GLY A 33 13.29 -4.94 -16.50
C GLY A 33 12.65 -5.72 -15.34
N GLN A 34 12.39 -5.08 -14.20
CA GLN A 34 11.74 -5.72 -13.06
C GLN A 34 10.22 -5.69 -13.17
N PRO A 35 9.51 -6.71 -12.64
CA PRO A 35 8.06 -6.67 -12.50
C PRO A 35 7.62 -5.44 -11.68
N PRO A 36 6.48 -4.79 -12.02
CA PRO A 36 6.02 -3.58 -11.34
C PRO A 36 5.82 -3.76 -9.84
N VAL A 37 5.40 -4.96 -9.41
CA VAL A 37 5.18 -5.32 -7.99
C VAL A 37 6.43 -5.09 -7.14
N VAL A 38 7.63 -5.26 -7.70
CA VAL A 38 8.90 -5.04 -6.96
C VAL A 38 9.04 -3.58 -6.55
N GLY A 39 8.66 -2.66 -7.45
CA GLY A 39 8.72 -1.22 -7.19
C GLY A 39 7.65 -0.76 -6.19
N GLU A 40 6.47 -1.38 -6.23
CA GLU A 40 5.39 -1.11 -5.29
C GLU A 40 5.78 -1.54 -3.86
N ILE A 41 6.36 -2.74 -3.70
CA ILE A 41 6.86 -3.23 -2.41
C ILE A 41 8.00 -2.35 -1.89
N ALA A 42 8.94 -1.96 -2.76
CA ALA A 42 10.06 -1.09 -2.38
C ALA A 42 9.56 0.28 -1.89
N VAL A 43 8.62 0.90 -2.62
CA VAL A 43 8.00 2.17 -2.18
C VAL A 43 7.26 2.00 -0.86
N GLY A 44 6.50 0.92 -0.68
CA GLY A 44 5.81 0.65 0.58
C GLY A 44 6.77 0.51 1.76
N LEU A 45 7.91 -0.15 1.56
CA LEU A 45 8.96 -0.26 2.58
C LEU A 45 9.61 1.09 2.89
N LEU A 46 9.89 1.89 1.85
CA LEU A 46 10.46 3.23 2.00
C LEU A 46 9.50 4.16 2.75
N LEU A 47 8.21 4.09 2.47
CA LEU A 47 7.16 4.87 3.12
C LEU A 47 6.80 4.38 4.53
N GLY A 48 7.21 3.16 4.86
CA GLY A 48 6.96 2.56 6.16
C GLY A 48 7.70 3.27 7.31
N PRO A 49 7.28 3.01 8.55
CA PRO A 49 7.91 3.59 9.74
C PRO A 49 9.39 3.18 9.87
N SER A 50 9.78 2.03 9.30
CA SER A 50 11.15 1.51 9.37
C SER A 50 12.17 2.35 8.62
N PHE A 51 11.78 3.02 7.54
CA PHE A 51 12.69 3.86 6.74
C PHE A 51 12.31 5.34 6.85
N LEU A 52 11.13 5.74 6.37
CA LEU A 52 10.68 7.13 6.44
C LEU A 52 10.44 7.58 7.88
N GLY A 53 9.90 6.71 8.74
CA GLY A 53 9.72 7.04 10.16
C GLY A 53 11.03 7.23 10.91
N TRP A 54 12.08 6.50 10.54
CA TRP A 54 13.42 6.67 11.10
C TRP A 54 14.14 7.91 10.56
N LEU A 55 14.05 8.16 9.25
CA LEU A 55 14.74 9.29 8.60
C LEU A 55 14.03 10.63 8.86
N TRP A 56 12.70 10.67 8.77
CA TRP A 56 11.90 11.87 8.90
C TRP A 56 10.50 11.60 9.50
N PRO A 57 10.39 11.50 10.83
CA PRO A 57 9.13 11.16 11.51
C PRO A 57 8.01 12.18 11.27
N GLY A 58 8.35 13.46 11.09
CA GLY A 58 7.37 14.50 10.75
C GLY A 58 6.70 14.28 9.39
N ALA A 59 7.47 13.86 8.37
CA ALA A 59 6.91 13.56 7.05
C ALA A 59 6.03 12.29 7.09
N GLN A 60 6.43 11.28 7.86
CA GLN A 60 5.63 10.07 8.06
C GLN A 60 4.30 10.37 8.74
N ALA A 61 4.30 11.16 9.82
CA ALA A 61 3.08 11.53 10.54
C ALA A 61 2.14 12.42 9.71
N TRP A 62 2.69 13.23 8.80
CA TRP A 62 1.92 14.04 7.86
C TRP A 62 1.29 13.21 6.74
N LEU A 63 2.03 12.24 6.19
CA LEU A 63 1.54 11.37 5.11
C LEU A 63 0.58 10.27 5.62
N PHE A 64 0.84 9.78 6.84
CA PHE A 64 0.08 8.72 7.50
C PHE A 64 -0.30 9.13 8.94
N PRO A 65 -1.35 9.94 9.09
CA PRO A 65 -1.88 10.29 10.41
C PRO A 65 -2.27 9.04 11.21
N PRO A 66 -2.07 9.02 12.54
CA PRO A 66 -2.44 7.87 13.38
C PRO A 66 -3.93 7.49 13.30
N SER A 67 -4.79 8.46 12.99
CA SER A 67 -6.23 8.29 12.74
C SER A 67 -6.54 7.42 11.52
N SER A 68 -5.71 7.46 10.47
CA SER A 68 -5.97 6.78 9.19
C SER A 68 -5.33 5.40 9.09
N LEU A 69 -4.27 5.13 9.88
CA LEU A 69 -3.53 3.86 9.86
C LEU A 69 -4.41 2.60 10.03
N PRO A 70 -5.37 2.53 10.97
CA PRO A 70 -6.23 1.35 11.11
C PRO A 70 -7.10 1.11 9.87
N TYR A 71 -7.60 2.17 9.25
CA TYR A 71 -8.44 2.08 8.05
C TYR A 71 -7.61 1.69 6.82
N LEU A 72 -6.39 2.21 6.69
CA LEU A 72 -5.47 1.83 5.63
C LEU A 72 -5.09 0.34 5.73
N GLY A 73 -4.85 -0.15 6.95
CA GLY A 73 -4.61 -1.57 7.21
C GLY A 73 -5.82 -2.44 6.86
N LEU A 74 -7.03 -2.01 7.21
CA LEU A 74 -8.27 -2.70 6.83
C LEU A 74 -8.42 -2.79 5.31
N LEU A 75 -8.22 -1.68 4.59
CA LEU A 75 -8.27 -1.65 3.13
C LEU A 75 -7.19 -2.55 2.51
N GLY A 76 -5.97 -2.54 3.05
CA GLY A 76 -4.88 -3.40 2.61
C GLY A 76 -5.22 -4.90 2.76
N ASN A 77 -5.77 -5.28 3.90
CA ASN A 77 -6.20 -6.66 4.16
C ASN A 77 -7.36 -7.07 3.25
N LEU A 78 -8.33 -6.20 3.02
CA LEU A 78 -9.42 -6.44 2.08
C LEU A 78 -8.89 -6.60 0.64
N GLY A 79 -7.98 -5.72 0.22
CA GLY A 79 -7.32 -5.81 -1.09
C GLY A 79 -6.55 -7.12 -1.27
N LEU A 80 -5.78 -7.51 -0.25
CA LEU A 80 -5.05 -8.78 -0.24
C LEU A 80 -5.99 -9.99 -0.29
N LEU A 81 -7.08 -9.96 0.48
CA LEU A 81 -8.08 -11.03 0.49
C LEU A 81 -8.75 -11.18 -0.88
N ILE A 82 -9.17 -10.07 -1.49
CA ILE A 82 -9.74 -10.06 -2.84
C ILE A 82 -8.71 -10.56 -3.85
N PHE A 83 -7.45 -10.13 -3.75
CA PHE A 83 -6.37 -10.57 -4.62
C PHE A 83 -6.12 -12.07 -4.51
N MET A 84 -5.97 -12.62 -3.30
CA MET A 84 -5.75 -14.06 -3.10
C MET A 84 -6.94 -14.89 -3.57
N PHE A 85 -8.17 -14.38 -3.41
CA PHE A 85 -9.36 -15.02 -3.95
C PHE A 85 -9.34 -15.08 -5.49
N LEU A 86 -8.96 -13.97 -6.15
CA LEU A 86 -8.85 -13.88 -7.60
C LEU A 86 -7.75 -14.81 -8.14
N VAL A 87 -6.60 -14.85 -7.48
CA VAL A 87 -5.53 -15.82 -7.77
C VAL A 87 -6.05 -17.25 -7.65
N GLY A 88 -6.80 -17.57 -6.60
CA GLY A 88 -7.42 -18.89 -6.42
C GLY A 88 -8.40 -19.25 -7.54
N HIS A 89 -9.18 -18.28 -8.03
CA HIS A 89 -10.12 -18.47 -9.14
C HIS A 89 -9.41 -18.71 -10.50
N GLU A 90 -8.25 -18.10 -10.71
CA GLU A 90 -7.44 -18.30 -11.93
C GLU A 90 -6.68 -19.64 -11.94
N ILE A 91 -6.57 -20.34 -10.81
CA ILE A 91 -5.91 -21.64 -10.75
C ILE A 91 -6.79 -22.70 -11.42
N GLN A 92 -6.40 -23.11 -12.63
CA GLN A 92 -6.98 -24.27 -13.31
C GLN A 92 -6.50 -25.56 -12.64
N LEU A 93 -7.35 -26.14 -11.79
CA LEU A 93 -7.08 -27.41 -11.09
C LEU A 93 -6.73 -28.59 -12.04
N GLY A 94 -7.13 -28.52 -13.31
CA GLY A 94 -6.75 -29.49 -14.35
C GLY A 94 -5.25 -29.48 -14.69
N SER A 95 -4.55 -28.36 -14.51
CA SER A 95 -3.10 -28.25 -14.73
C SER A 95 -2.27 -28.81 -13.57
N LEU A 96 -2.89 -29.12 -12.44
CA LEU A 96 -2.26 -29.70 -11.25
C LEU A 96 -2.31 -31.25 -11.25
N LYS A 97 -2.92 -31.85 -12.28
CA LYS A 97 -2.90 -33.30 -12.48
C LYS A 97 -1.57 -33.68 -13.12
N ALA A 98 -0.65 -34.20 -12.29
CA ALA A 98 0.58 -34.85 -12.71
C ALA A 98 0.33 -36.01 -13.68
#